data_AF-A0A3D6BQD7-F1
#
_entry.id   AF-A0A3D6BQD7-F1
#
_cell.length_a   1.000
_cell.length_b   1.000
_cell.length_c   1.000
_cell.angle_alpha   90.00
_cell.angle_beta   90.00
_cell.angle_gamma   90.00
#
_symmetry.space_group_name_H-M   'P 1'
#
loop_
_entity.id
_entity.type
_entity.pdbx_description
1 polymer ?
#
loop_
_entity_poly.entity_id
_entity_poly.type
_entity_poly.pdbx_seq_one_letter_code
_entity_poly.pdbx_strand_id
1 'polypeptide(L)' 'AFELFVFEPLEDLKGFLALFNHNLPQDIRALSVREVDENFNIINHAKIKEYLYVFAHGGKYHPFCAPIMTTILEELD' A
#
# COMPACT_ATOMS: atom_id res chain seq x y z
N ALA A 1 0.90 -0.05 -6.97
CA ALA A 1 0.12 1.07 -7.54
C ALA A 1 -0.72 0.53 -8.69
N PHE A 2 -1.88 1.12 -8.97
CA PHE A 2 -2.76 0.74 -10.08
C PHE A 2 -3.07 1.97 -10.93
N GLU A 3 -3.57 1.75 -12.14
CA GLU A 3 -3.88 2.79 -13.11
C GLU A 3 -5.39 2.87 -13.32
N LEU A 4 -5.92 4.10 -13.39
CA LEU A 4 -7.34 4.37 -13.56
C LEU A 4 -7.55 5.00 -14.94
N PHE A 5 -8.38 4.38 -15.76
CA PHE A 5 -8.75 4.89 -17.08
C PHE A 5 -10.07 5.66 -16.97
N VAL A 6 -10.07 6.90 -17.44
CA VAL A 6 -11.25 7.79 -17.44
C VAL A 6 -11.51 8.33 -18.84
N PHE A 7 -12.78 8.54 -19.18
CA PHE A 7 -13.16 9.16 -20.45
C PHE A 7 -13.10 10.69 -20.40
N GLU A 8 -13.31 11.27 -19.22
CA GLU A 8 -13.28 12.70 -18.97
C GLU A 8 -12.30 13.01 -17.83
N PRO A 9 -11.59 14.16 -17.86
CA PRO A 9 -10.67 14.56 -16.80
C PRO A 9 -11.36 14.72 -15.44
N LEU A 10 -10.67 14.32 -14.37
CA LEU A 10 -11.11 14.56 -13.00
C LEU A 10 -10.68 15.97 -12.56
N GLU A 11 -11.64 16.89 -12.39
CA GLU A 11 -11.37 18.28 -12.02
C GLU A 11 -10.85 18.43 -10.58
N ASP A 12 -11.39 17.65 -9.63
CA ASP A 12 -10.97 17.67 -8.22
C ASP A 12 -10.40 16.30 -7.79
N LEU A 13 -9.09 16.14 -7.96
CA LEU A 13 -8.37 14.95 -7.52
C LEU A 13 -8.40 14.75 -5.99
N LYS A 14 -8.51 15.82 -5.19
CA LYS A 14 -8.55 15.69 -3.72
C LYS A 14 -9.90 15.19 -3.25
N GLY A 15 -10.98 15.78 -3.77
CA GLY A 15 -12.35 15.31 -3.54
C GLY A 15 -12.56 13.89 -4.04
N PHE A 16 -12.05 13.58 -5.23
CA PHE A 16 -12.06 12.21 -5.75
C PHE A 16 -11.31 11.25 -4.82
N LEU A 17 -10.07 11.55 -4.40
CA LEU A 17 -9.30 10.66 -3.53
C LEU A 17 -10.00 10.43 -2.17
N ALA A 18 -10.68 11.44 -1.63
CA ALA A 18 -11.46 11.31 -0.41
C ALA A 18 -12.67 10.39 -0.60
N LEU A 19 -13.44 10.61 -1.67
CA LEU A 19 -14.59 9.77 -2.02
C LEU A 19 -14.17 8.34 -2.35
N PHE A 20 -13.07 8.18 -3.07
CA PHE A 20 -12.52 6.89 -3.44
C PHE A 20 -12.14 6.09 -2.19
N ASN A 21 -11.38 6.71 -1.27
CA ASN A 21 -11.04 6.08 0.02
C ASN A 21 -12.26 5.79 0.90
N HIS A 22 -13.33 6.58 0.81
CA HIS A 22 -14.58 6.30 1.52
C HIS A 22 -15.27 5.03 1.01
N ASN A 23 -15.17 4.75 -0.29
CA ASN A 23 -15.79 3.58 -0.92
C ASN A 23 -14.88 2.34 -0.95
N LEU A 24 -13.58 2.49 -0.64
CA LEU A 24 -12.67 1.37 -0.51
C LEU A 24 -12.97 0.55 0.76
N PRO A 25 -12.69 -0.77 0.73
CA PRO A 25 -12.78 -1.59 1.93
C PRO A 25 -11.74 -1.16 2.97
N GLN A 26 -11.98 -1.50 4.23
CA GLN A 26 -11.18 -1.05 5.38
C GLN A 26 -9.70 -1.49 5.36
N ASP A 27 -9.35 -2.49 4.57
CA ASP A 27 -8.01 -3.06 4.43
C ASP A 27 -7.17 -2.41 3.31
N ILE A 28 -7.74 -1.48 2.54
CA ILE A 28 -7.06 -0.80 1.44
C ILE A 28 -7.27 0.72 1.53
N ARG A 29 -6.19 1.49 1.36
CA ARG A 29 -6.24 2.95 1.30
C ARG A 29 -5.31 3.49 0.22
N ALA A 30 -5.84 4.34 -0.66
CA ALA A 30 -5.03 5.10 -1.61
C ALA A 30 -4.36 6.28 -0.88
N LEU A 31 -3.03 6.37 -1.01
CA LEU A 31 -2.22 7.40 -0.34
C LEU A 31 -2.11 8.69 -1.18
N SER A 32 -2.11 8.55 -2.50
CA SER A 32 -2.01 9.67 -3.43
C SER A 32 -2.64 9.31 -4.77
N VAL A 33 -2.98 10.34 -5.53
CA VAL A 33 -3.42 10.25 -6.92
C VAL A 33 -2.66 11.30 -7.72
N ARG A 34 -2.27 10.96 -8.94
CA ARG A 34 -1.62 11.88 -9.88
C ARG A 34 -2.12 11.57 -11.28
N GLU A 35 -2.30 12.62 -12.07
CA GLU A 35 -2.58 12.50 -13.50
C GLU A 35 -1.34 11.96 -14.24
N VAL A 36 -1.57 11.16 -15.26
CA VAL A 36 -0.55 10.54 -16.11
C VAL A 36 -1.02 10.60 -17.56
N ASP A 37 -0.08 10.52 -18.50
CA ASP A 37 -0.38 10.49 -19.93
C ASP A 37 -0.66 9.06 -20.43
N GLU A 38 -1.08 8.95 -21.68
CA GLU A 38 -1.36 7.68 -22.37
C GLU A 38 -0.12 6.76 -22.53
N ASN A 39 1.09 7.31 -22.33
CA ASN A 39 2.34 6.57 -22.44
C ASN A 39 2.76 5.92 -21.12
N PHE A 40 2.12 6.29 -20.00
CA PHE A 40 2.41 5.73 -18.70
C PHE A 40 2.04 4.25 -18.64
N ASN A 41 2.86 3.44 -17.95
CA ASN A 41 2.59 2.02 -17.75
C ASN A 41 2.98 1.59 -16.34
N ILE A 42 2.00 1.14 -15.56
CA ILE A 42 2.16 0.78 -14.15
C ILE A 42 3.05 -0.45 -13.89
N ILE A 43 3.17 -1.37 -14.85
CA ILE A 43 3.90 -2.65 -14.71
C ILE A 43 5.40 -2.47 -14.99
N ASN A 44 5.73 -1.71 -16.03
CA ASN A 44 7.13 -1.54 -16.47
C ASN A 44 7.87 -0.40 -15.75
N HIS A 45 7.17 0.38 -14.93
CA HIS A 45 7.76 1.52 -14.22
C HIS A 45 8.27 1.14 -12.81
N ALA A 46 9.10 0.10 -12.71
CA ALA A 46 9.70 -0.32 -11.45
C ALA A 46 11.00 0.44 -11.16
N LYS A 47 10.90 1.52 -10.37
CA LYS A 47 11.99 1.95 -9.50
C LYS A 47 11.99 1.00 -8.30
N ILE A 48 13.11 0.31 -8.07
CA ILE A 48 13.50 -0.48 -6.87
C ILE A 48 12.34 -0.96 -5.97
N LYS A 49 12.14 -2.29 -5.88
CA LYS A 49 11.18 -2.89 -4.94
C LYS A 49 11.86 -3.12 -3.58
N GLU A 50 11.26 -2.62 -2.52
CA GLU A 50 11.68 -2.87 -1.13
C GLU A 50 10.73 -3.87 -0.47
N TYR A 51 11.30 -4.81 0.29
CA TYR A 51 10.55 -5.80 1.07
C TYR A 51 11.01 -5.73 2.52
N LEU A 52 10.06 -5.65 3.45
CA LEU A 52 10.32 -5.59 4.88
C LEU A 52 9.93 -6.92 5.53
N TYR A 53 10.88 -7.54 6.23
CA TYR A 53 10.63 -8.69 7.10
C TYR A 53 10.73 -8.25 8.56
N VAL A 54 9.68 -8.50 9.34
CA VAL A 54 9.59 -8.03 10.73
C VAL A 54 9.62 -9.23 11.68
N PHE A 55 10.62 -9.26 12.55
CA PHE A 55 10.84 -10.31 13.54
C PHE A 55 10.92 -9.74 14.95
N ALA A 56 10.52 -10.54 15.94
CA ALA A 56 10.73 -10.28 17.36
C ALA A 56 11.39 -11.49 18.03
N HIS A 57 12.11 -11.27 19.14
CA HIS A 57 12.71 -12.36 19.93
C HIS A 57 12.57 -12.17 21.43
N GLY A 58 12.83 -13.23 22.21
CA GLY A 58 12.83 -13.19 23.68
C GLY A 58 11.46 -13.26 24.36
N GLY A 59 10.35 -13.25 23.61
CA GLY A 59 9.01 -13.40 24.17
C GLY A 59 7.90 -13.25 23.13
N LYS A 60 6.69 -13.74 23.48
CA LYS A 60 5.52 -13.59 22.62
C LYS A 60 5.13 -12.11 22.50
N TYR A 61 4.98 -11.61 21.28
CA TYR A 61 4.44 -10.27 21.05
C TYR A 61 2.93 -10.19 21.35
N HIS A 62 2.39 -8.97 21.30
CA HIS A 62 0.96 -8.74 21.41
C HIS A 62 0.18 -9.38 20.24
N PRO A 63 -0.92 -10.13 20.46
CA PRO A 63 -1.62 -10.88 19.41
C PRO A 63 -2.02 -10.08 18.16
N PHE A 64 -2.20 -8.76 18.27
CA PHE A 64 -2.49 -7.89 17.13
C PHE A 64 -1.34 -7.78 16.11
N CYS A 65 -0.12 -8.12 16.48
CA CYS A 65 1.03 -8.16 15.58
C CYS A 65 1.14 -9.48 14.81
N ALA A 66 0.34 -10.49 15.16
CA ALA A 66 0.39 -11.83 14.57
C ALA A 66 0.36 -11.89 13.03
N PRO A 67 -0.40 -11.06 12.31
CA PRO A 67 -0.43 -11.12 10.85
C PRO A 67 0.75 -10.42 10.17
N ILE A 68 1.58 -9.67 10.90
CA ILE A 68 2.61 -8.79 10.31
C ILE A 68 4.02 -9.16 10.77
N MET A 69 4.17 -9.78 11.93
CA MET A 69 5.45 -10.04 12.58
C MET A 69 5.53 -11.51 13.02
N THR A 70 6.74 -12.07 12.97
CA THR A 70 7.00 -13.42 13.47
C THR A 70 7.89 -13.36 14.72
N THR A 71 7.48 -14.03 15.80
CA THR A 71 8.34 -14.20 16.99
C THR A 71 9.18 -15.45 16.81
N ILE A 72 10.49 -15.29 16.96
CA ILE A 72 11.43 -16.38 17.17
C ILE A 72 11.72 -16.43 18.67
N LEU A 73 11.47 -17.57 19.32
CA LEU A 73 11.59 -17.65 20.78
C LEU A 73 13.05 -17.64 21.25
N GLU A 74 13.95 -18.12 20.40
CA GLU A 74 15.39 -18.13 20.62
C GLU A 74 16.00 -16.77 20.28
N GLU A 75 17.24 -16.53 20.74
CA GLU A 75 17.98 -15.32 20.36
C GLU A 75 18.30 -15.35 18.86
N LEU A 76 18.29 -14.17 18.24
CA LEU A 76 18.65 -13.99 16.84
C LEU A 76 20.15 -13.71 16.77
N ASP A 77 20.91 -14.61 16.16
CA ASP A 77 22.34 -14.43 15.82
C ASP A 77 22.54 -13.50 14.62
#